data_AF-A0A7K0F8J6-F1
#
_entry.id   AF-A0A7K0F8J6-F1
#
_cell.length_a   1.000
_cell.length_b   1.000
_cell.length_c   1.000
_cell.angle_alpha   90.00
_cell.angle_beta   90.00
_cell.angle_gamma   90.00
#
_symmetry.space_group_name_H-M   'P 1'
#
loop_
_entity.id
_entity.type
_entity.pdbx_description
1 polymer ?
#
loop_
_entity_poly.entity_id
_entity_poly.type
_entity_poly.pdbx_seq_one_letter_code
_entity_poly.pdbx_strand_id
1 'polypeptide(L)'
;MNYKIVIKRIDTVNEVEGYWSDEDFVRLLEKFNYPDGATAEKSSLPELLEMAISDYEPNEAAEIVLKYKFADRLGDGQIEQISHNMLIDKVCEEYPEIDMQGTLFHIDQLLFKAYNGKFPNAKASVVHFSMTPTDGEKQKLTAENVLKLLNNGLSDRNLIKRLFENQISQNIPFPEAEAIIWELTTEDDINYNLVTSENWINKEDIKEYEFESVLEDIEEEA
;
A
#
# COMPACT_ATOMS: atom_id res chain seq x y z
N MET A 1 27.19 2.75 5.36
CA MET A 1 27.11 1.65 6.33
C MET A 1 26.72 0.35 5.63
N ASN A 2 27.45 -0.74 5.87
CA ASN A 2 27.20 -2.03 5.23
C ASN A 2 26.12 -2.82 5.98
N TYR A 3 25.23 -3.47 5.23
CA TYR A 3 24.17 -4.32 5.75
C TYR A 3 24.18 -5.68 5.09
N LYS A 4 23.92 -6.71 5.90
CA LYS A 4 23.51 -8.02 5.45
C LYS A 4 21.99 -8.08 5.42
N ILE A 5 21.43 -8.36 4.25
CA ILE A 5 19.99 -8.45 4.03
C ILE A 5 19.61 -9.91 3.81
N VAL A 6 18.56 -10.36 4.49
CA VAL A 6 17.97 -11.68 4.29
C VAL A 6 16.46 -11.52 4.13
N ILE A 7 15.95 -11.75 2.93
CA ILE A 7 14.51 -11.86 2.65
C ILE A 7 14.10 -13.26 3.12
N LYS A 8 13.17 -13.34 4.06
CA LYS A 8 12.73 -14.60 4.67
C LYS A 8 11.59 -15.23 3.88
N ARG A 9 10.61 -14.40 3.50
CA ARG A 9 9.48 -14.78 2.64
C ARG A 9 8.77 -13.54 2.10
N ILE A 10 7.96 -13.76 1.07
CA ILE A 10 7.04 -12.79 0.50
C ILE A 10 5.67 -13.46 0.43
N ASP A 11 4.69 -12.83 1.05
CA ASP A 11 3.32 -13.29 1.07
C ASP A 11 2.47 -12.35 0.20
N THR A 12 1.67 -12.91 -0.71
CA THR A 12 0.67 -12.14 -1.46
C THR A 12 -0.67 -12.24 -0.72
N VAL A 13 -1.24 -11.10 -0.37
CA VAL A 13 -2.52 -11.00 0.35
C VAL A 13 -3.54 -10.24 -0.49
N ASN A 14 -4.82 -10.62 -0.39
CA ASN A 14 -5.89 -9.85 -1.02
C ASN A 14 -6.15 -8.58 -0.21
N GLU A 15 -6.16 -8.68 1.12
CA GLU A 15 -6.47 -7.55 2.00
C GLU A 15 -5.31 -7.22 2.95
N VAL A 16 -5.27 -5.96 3.38
CA VAL A 16 -4.40 -5.47 4.43
C VAL A 16 -5.31 -4.98 5.56
N GLU A 17 -5.22 -5.63 6.71
CA GLU A 17 -6.06 -5.35 7.88
C GLU A 17 -5.71 -4.01 8.53
N GLY A 18 -6.65 -3.42 9.26
CA GLY A 18 -6.40 -2.24 10.10
C GLY A 18 -6.50 -0.87 9.42
N TYR A 19 -6.69 -0.82 8.10
CA TYR A 19 -6.87 0.45 7.39
C TYR A 19 -8.21 1.15 7.70
N TRP A 20 -9.30 0.38 7.75
CA TRP A 20 -10.64 0.89 8.07
C TRP A 20 -10.87 0.81 9.58
N SER A 21 -11.07 1.96 10.22
CA SER A 21 -11.42 2.02 11.64
C SER A 21 -12.91 1.82 11.88
N ASP A 22 -13.30 1.49 13.12
CA ASP A 22 -14.72 1.46 13.52
C ASP A 22 -15.45 2.76 13.16
N GLU A 23 -14.77 3.90 13.31
CA GLU A 23 -15.35 5.22 12.99
C GLU A 23 -15.51 5.41 11.48
N ASP A 24 -14.58 4.90 10.67
CA ASP A 24 -14.75 4.89 9.21
C ASP A 24 -15.98 4.07 8.80
N PHE A 25 -16.14 2.87 9.37
CA PHE A 25 -17.29 2.03 9.08
C PHE A 25 -18.61 2.72 9.42
N VAL A 26 -18.73 3.33 10.61
CA VAL A 26 -19.94 4.05 11.02
C VAL A 26 -20.24 5.22 10.08
N ARG A 27 -19.23 6.04 9.74
CA ARG A 27 -19.41 7.19 8.84
C ARG A 27 -19.76 6.78 7.41
N LEU A 28 -19.20 5.68 6.93
CA LEU A 28 -19.56 5.12 5.62
C LEU A 28 -20.99 4.58 5.64
N LEU A 29 -21.39 3.83 6.67
CA LEU A 29 -22.76 3.37 6.84
C LEU A 29 -23.78 4.53 6.79
N GLU A 30 -23.49 5.64 7.47
CA GLU A 30 -24.31 6.85 7.37
C GLU A 30 -24.42 7.39 5.94
N LYS A 31 -23.30 7.43 5.19
CA LYS A 31 -23.27 7.86 3.78
C LYS A 31 -24.05 6.92 2.85
N PHE A 32 -24.12 5.64 3.18
CA PHE A 32 -24.93 4.64 2.49
C PHE A 32 -26.39 4.59 2.99
N ASN A 33 -26.83 5.58 3.78
CA ASN A 33 -28.18 5.67 4.34
C ASN A 33 -28.54 4.51 5.30
N TYR A 34 -27.56 3.99 6.02
CA TYR A 34 -27.71 2.97 7.06
C TYR A 34 -27.42 3.57 8.46
N PRO A 35 -28.39 4.31 9.06
CA PRO A 35 -28.15 5.09 10.29
C PRO A 35 -27.95 4.23 11.55
N ASP A 36 -28.40 2.98 11.55
CA ASP A 36 -28.33 2.09 12.72
C ASP A 36 -26.88 1.62 13.02
N GLY A 37 -25.94 1.85 12.10
CA GLY A 37 -24.53 1.49 12.22
C GLY A 37 -23.85 2.04 13.47
N ALA A 38 -24.23 3.24 13.94
CA ALA A 38 -23.66 3.85 15.14
C ALA A 38 -23.96 3.08 16.44
N THR A 39 -25.00 2.23 16.42
CA THR A 39 -25.42 1.43 17.58
C THR A 39 -25.13 -0.06 17.42
N ALA A 40 -24.56 -0.46 16.28
CA ALA A 40 -24.22 -1.84 15.99
C ALA A 40 -23.03 -2.33 16.80
N GLU A 41 -22.91 -3.65 16.95
CA GLU A 41 -21.71 -4.28 17.50
C GLU A 41 -20.53 -4.03 16.56
N LYS A 42 -19.38 -3.66 17.12
CA LYS A 42 -18.18 -3.32 16.33
C LYS A 42 -17.77 -4.43 15.37
N SER A 43 -17.88 -5.68 15.82
CA SER A 43 -17.56 -6.86 15.00
C SER A 43 -18.48 -7.07 13.80
N SER A 44 -19.70 -6.48 13.82
CA SER A 44 -20.64 -6.56 12.69
C SER A 44 -20.51 -5.42 11.68
N LEU A 45 -19.76 -4.36 12.01
CA LEU A 45 -19.65 -3.17 11.17
C LEU A 45 -19.16 -3.47 9.73
N PRO A 46 -18.15 -4.34 9.51
CA PRO A 46 -17.70 -4.66 8.15
C PRO A 46 -18.80 -5.33 7.31
N GLU A 47 -19.47 -6.34 7.86
CA GLU A 47 -20.54 -7.07 7.18
C GLU A 47 -21.74 -6.15 6.88
N LEU A 48 -22.11 -5.29 7.82
CA LEU A 48 -23.17 -4.30 7.61
C LEU A 48 -22.83 -3.31 6.49
N LEU A 49 -21.56 -2.87 6.43
CA LEU A 49 -21.13 -1.94 5.38
C LEU A 49 -21.14 -2.62 4.02
N GLU A 50 -20.67 -3.87 3.91
CA GLU A 50 -20.74 -4.65 2.67
C GLU A 50 -22.19 -4.78 2.18
N MET A 51 -23.14 -5.06 3.08
CA MET A 51 -24.57 -5.10 2.74
C MET A 51 -25.07 -3.74 2.23
N ALA A 52 -24.78 -2.66 2.95
CA ALA A 52 -25.23 -1.31 2.58
C ALA A 52 -24.63 -0.84 1.24
N ILE A 53 -23.38 -1.19 0.95
CA ILE A 53 -22.74 -0.94 -0.35
C ILE A 53 -23.48 -1.67 -1.46
N SER A 54 -23.82 -2.96 -1.25
CA SER A 54 -24.39 -3.82 -2.29
C SER A 54 -25.79 -3.39 -2.79
N ASP A 55 -26.46 -2.50 -2.06
CA ASP A 55 -27.76 -1.90 -2.44
C ASP A 55 -27.64 -0.79 -3.52
N TYR A 56 -26.42 -0.37 -3.86
CA TYR A 56 -26.13 0.68 -4.85
C TYR A 56 -25.54 0.09 -6.14
N GLU A 57 -25.61 0.82 -7.26
CA GLU A 57 -24.85 0.43 -8.44
C GLU A 57 -23.33 0.54 -8.16
N PRO A 58 -22.49 -0.34 -8.73
CA PRO A 58 -21.07 -0.41 -8.37
C PRO A 58 -20.31 0.93 -8.48
N ASN A 59 -20.51 1.68 -9.56
CA ASN A 59 -19.86 2.99 -9.73
C ASN A 59 -20.40 4.03 -8.73
N GLU A 60 -21.69 3.99 -8.40
CA GLU A 60 -22.28 4.89 -7.40
C GLU A 60 -21.70 4.63 -6.00
N ALA A 61 -21.56 3.36 -5.62
CA ALA A 61 -20.91 3.00 -4.37
C ALA A 61 -19.44 3.42 -4.34
N ALA A 62 -18.71 3.18 -5.44
CA ALA A 62 -17.32 3.61 -5.56
C ALA A 62 -17.18 5.12 -5.39
N GLU A 63 -18.05 5.93 -5.99
CA GLU A 63 -18.06 7.39 -5.78
C GLU A 63 -18.25 7.78 -4.32
N ILE A 64 -19.15 7.12 -3.59
CA ILE A 64 -19.42 7.43 -2.18
C ILE A 64 -18.17 7.19 -1.33
N VAL A 65 -17.50 6.05 -1.52
CA VAL A 65 -16.28 5.70 -0.76
C VAL A 65 -15.11 6.60 -1.17
N LEU A 66 -14.94 6.89 -2.46
CA LEU A 66 -13.92 7.83 -2.95
C LEU A 66 -14.14 9.24 -2.40
N LYS A 67 -15.38 9.75 -2.40
CA LYS A 67 -15.73 11.04 -1.77
C LYS A 67 -15.42 11.04 -0.28
N TYR A 68 -15.60 9.91 0.41
CA TYR A 68 -15.26 9.82 1.83
C TYR A 68 -13.75 10.00 2.09
N LYS A 69 -12.88 9.45 1.25
CA LYS A 69 -11.43 9.50 1.44
C LYS A 69 -10.70 10.64 0.72
N PHE A 70 -11.25 11.16 -0.37
CA PHE A 70 -10.53 12.07 -1.27
C PHE A 70 -11.25 13.38 -1.62
N ALA A 71 -12.37 13.72 -0.98
CA ALA A 71 -13.10 14.96 -1.28
C ALA A 71 -12.30 16.26 -1.03
N ASP A 72 -11.22 16.19 -0.25
CA ASP A 72 -10.28 17.30 -0.01
C ASP A 72 -9.18 17.40 -1.09
N ARG A 73 -8.99 16.36 -1.91
CA ARG A 73 -7.93 16.25 -2.91
C ARG A 73 -8.42 16.21 -4.35
N LEU A 74 -9.62 15.67 -4.57
CA LEU A 74 -10.19 15.42 -5.88
C LEU A 74 -11.52 16.16 -6.04
N GLY A 75 -11.74 16.73 -7.22
CA GLY A 75 -13.05 17.29 -7.60
C GLY A 75 -14.05 16.20 -8.00
N ASP A 76 -15.35 16.53 -7.99
CA ASP A 76 -16.43 15.58 -8.29
C ASP A 76 -16.25 14.83 -9.61
N GLY A 77 -15.86 15.53 -10.69
CA GLY A 77 -15.63 14.90 -12.00
C GLY A 77 -14.44 13.93 -12.03
N GLN A 78 -13.40 14.17 -11.20
CA GLN A 78 -12.30 13.21 -11.07
C GLN A 78 -12.77 11.96 -10.31
N ILE A 79 -13.57 12.14 -9.27
CA ILE A 79 -14.12 11.03 -8.49
C ILE A 79 -15.05 10.17 -9.34
N GLU A 80 -15.96 10.79 -10.11
CA GLU A 80 -16.82 10.10 -11.07
C GLU A 80 -16.00 9.33 -12.11
N GLN A 81 -14.94 9.93 -12.65
CA GLN A 81 -14.07 9.23 -13.60
C GLN A 81 -13.37 8.02 -12.97
N ILE A 82 -12.82 8.18 -11.75
CA ILE A 82 -12.14 7.09 -11.04
C ILE A 82 -13.13 5.97 -10.70
N SER A 83 -14.33 6.29 -10.22
CA SER A 83 -15.34 5.29 -9.86
C SER A 83 -15.73 4.39 -11.05
N HIS A 84 -15.82 4.97 -12.24
CA HIS A 84 -16.04 4.23 -13.48
C HIS A 84 -14.83 3.39 -13.89
N ASN A 85 -13.61 3.96 -13.82
CA ASN A 85 -12.40 3.25 -14.19
C ASN A 85 -12.10 2.06 -13.27
N MET A 86 -12.43 2.15 -11.98
CA MET A 86 -12.25 1.07 -11.01
C MET A 86 -13.05 -0.19 -11.36
N LEU A 87 -14.04 -0.14 -12.25
CA LEU A 87 -14.75 -1.34 -12.73
C LEU A 87 -14.02 -2.07 -13.86
N ILE A 88 -13.01 -1.43 -14.47
CA ILE A 88 -12.34 -1.90 -15.67
C ILE A 88 -10.90 -2.28 -15.33
N ASP A 89 -10.18 -1.38 -14.66
CA ASP A 89 -8.75 -1.47 -14.41
C ASP A 89 -8.43 -1.40 -12.92
N LYS A 90 -7.25 -1.90 -12.55
CA LYS A 90 -6.71 -1.76 -11.19
C LYS A 90 -6.15 -0.36 -10.99
N VAL A 91 -7.04 0.62 -10.85
CA VAL A 91 -6.65 2.03 -10.73
C VAL A 91 -5.62 2.24 -9.61
N CYS A 92 -5.72 1.50 -8.51
CA CYS A 92 -4.76 1.54 -7.41
C CYS A 92 -3.31 1.16 -7.78
N GLU A 93 -3.06 0.46 -8.88
CA GLU A 93 -1.71 0.10 -9.35
C GLU A 93 -1.16 1.10 -10.38
N GLU A 94 -2.04 1.88 -11.03
CA GLU A 94 -1.70 2.71 -12.20
C GLU A 94 -1.92 4.21 -11.97
N TYR A 95 -2.54 4.60 -10.86
CA TYR A 95 -2.84 6.00 -10.57
C TYR A 95 -1.55 6.84 -10.47
N PRO A 96 -1.46 8.01 -11.13
CA PRO A 96 -0.21 8.74 -11.26
C PRO A 96 0.29 9.33 -9.93
N GLU A 97 -0.61 9.73 -9.03
CA GLU A 97 -0.28 10.14 -7.68
C GLU A 97 -0.07 8.90 -6.79
N ILE A 98 1.19 8.45 -6.68
CA ILE A 98 1.57 7.20 -6.00
C ILE A 98 1.11 7.17 -4.54
N ASP A 99 1.12 8.32 -3.86
CA ASP A 99 0.67 8.44 -2.47
C ASP A 99 -0.83 8.14 -2.28
N MET A 100 -1.61 8.15 -3.36
CA MET A 100 -3.03 7.78 -3.36
C MET A 100 -3.25 6.28 -3.61
N GLN A 101 -2.27 5.58 -4.17
CA GLN A 101 -2.40 4.17 -4.58
C GLN A 101 -2.76 3.24 -3.42
N GLY A 102 -2.15 3.41 -2.25
CA GLY A 102 -2.47 2.61 -1.06
C GLY A 102 -3.93 2.79 -0.62
N THR A 103 -4.41 4.03 -0.53
CA THR A 103 -5.82 4.29 -0.20
C THR A 103 -6.76 3.73 -1.27
N LEU A 104 -6.44 3.91 -2.56
CA LEU A 104 -7.22 3.34 -3.66
C LEU A 104 -7.28 1.80 -3.57
N PHE A 105 -6.20 1.13 -3.16
CA PHE A 105 -6.19 -0.32 -2.95
C PHE A 105 -7.17 -0.74 -1.85
N HIS A 106 -7.23 -0.02 -0.72
CA HIS A 106 -8.17 -0.36 0.34
C HIS A 106 -9.64 -0.09 -0.03
N ILE A 107 -9.89 0.91 -0.87
CA ILE A 107 -11.23 1.17 -1.45
C ILE A 107 -11.59 0.04 -2.41
N ASP A 108 -10.68 -0.34 -3.31
CA ASP A 108 -10.85 -1.42 -4.27
C ASP A 108 -11.18 -2.76 -3.56
N GLN A 109 -10.45 -3.09 -2.48
CA GLN A 109 -10.71 -4.30 -1.69
C GLN A 109 -12.09 -4.29 -1.02
N LEU A 110 -12.51 -3.16 -0.44
CA LEU A 110 -13.84 -3.03 0.17
C LEU A 110 -14.94 -3.28 -0.87
N LEU A 111 -14.81 -2.67 -2.05
CA LEU A 111 -15.79 -2.79 -3.14
C LEU A 111 -15.75 -4.18 -3.80
N PHE A 112 -14.56 -4.76 -3.97
CA PHE A 112 -14.36 -6.12 -4.47
C PHE A 112 -15.15 -7.13 -3.63
N LYS A 113 -15.05 -7.04 -2.30
CA LYS A 113 -15.78 -7.88 -1.36
C LYS A 113 -17.29 -7.67 -1.44
N ALA A 114 -17.75 -6.42 -1.33
CA ALA A 114 -19.17 -6.09 -1.32
C ALA A 114 -19.92 -6.54 -2.60
N TYR A 115 -19.22 -6.59 -3.74
CA TYR A 115 -19.81 -6.99 -5.02
C TYR A 115 -19.38 -8.37 -5.54
N ASN A 116 -18.77 -9.22 -4.69
CA ASN A 116 -18.32 -10.57 -5.08
C ASN A 116 -17.45 -10.59 -6.34
N GLY A 117 -16.53 -9.62 -6.47
CA GLY A 117 -15.55 -9.56 -7.55
C GLY A 117 -15.99 -8.90 -8.86
N LYS A 118 -16.96 -7.98 -8.81
CA LYS A 118 -17.23 -7.06 -9.94
C LYS A 118 -16.08 -6.09 -10.20
N PHE A 119 -15.39 -5.65 -9.14
CA PHE A 119 -14.18 -4.85 -9.25
C PHE A 119 -12.99 -5.78 -9.55
N PRO A 120 -11.94 -5.31 -10.25
CA PRO A 120 -10.68 -6.02 -10.33
C PRO A 120 -10.14 -6.34 -8.93
N ASN A 121 -9.39 -7.43 -8.79
CA ASN A 121 -8.74 -7.77 -7.53
C ASN A 121 -7.28 -7.37 -7.57
N ALA A 122 -6.95 -6.16 -7.09
CA ALA A 122 -5.58 -5.81 -6.78
C ALA A 122 -5.08 -6.58 -5.54
N LYS A 123 -3.77 -6.80 -5.42
CA LYS A 123 -3.19 -7.51 -4.27
C LYS A 123 -2.06 -6.71 -3.65
N ALA A 124 -1.78 -7.00 -2.40
CA ALA A 124 -0.63 -6.48 -1.68
C ALA A 124 0.41 -7.58 -1.46
N SER A 125 1.66 -7.17 -1.33
CA SER A 125 2.77 -8.00 -0.90
C SER A 125 3.19 -7.62 0.51
N VAL A 126 3.38 -8.65 1.34
CA VAL A 126 4.00 -8.54 2.66
C VAL A 126 5.39 -9.18 2.57
N VAL A 127 6.44 -8.37 2.63
CA VAL A 127 7.82 -8.86 2.59
C VAL A 127 8.37 -8.91 4.00
N HIS A 128 8.78 -10.11 4.40
CA HIS A 128 9.41 -10.36 5.70
C HIS A 128 10.91 -10.49 5.51
N PHE A 129 11.70 -9.65 6.16
CA PHE A 129 13.14 -9.62 5.94
C PHE A 129 13.90 -9.19 7.21
N SER A 130 15.22 -9.35 7.18
CA SER A 130 16.11 -8.77 8.16
C SER A 130 17.19 -7.94 7.48
N MET A 131 17.51 -6.78 8.05
CA MET A 131 18.63 -5.93 7.66
C MET A 131 19.53 -5.76 8.87
N THR A 132 20.66 -6.47 8.88
CA THR A 132 21.61 -6.43 10.00
C THR A 132 22.84 -5.63 9.57
N PRO A 133 23.23 -4.56 10.29
CA PRO A 133 24.47 -3.88 9.98
C PRO A 133 25.67 -4.82 10.21
N THR A 134 26.62 -4.85 9.27
CA THR A 134 27.83 -5.68 9.43
C THR A 134 28.84 -5.01 10.35
N ASP A 135 28.87 -3.68 10.32
CA ASP A 135 29.76 -2.84 11.11
C ASP A 135 28.96 -1.64 11.64
N GLY A 136 28.82 -1.55 12.97
CA GLY A 136 28.14 -0.43 13.64
C GLY A 136 26.93 -0.84 14.49
N GLU A 137 26.25 0.16 15.03
CA GLU A 137 25.04 -0.03 15.84
C GLU A 137 23.80 -0.14 14.96
N LYS A 138 22.80 -0.90 15.42
CA LYS A 138 21.50 -0.95 14.78
C LYS A 138 20.82 0.42 14.86
N GLN A 139 20.10 0.77 13.81
CA GLN A 139 19.28 1.98 13.73
C GLN A 139 17.95 1.65 13.07
N LYS A 140 16.91 2.41 13.43
CA LYS A 140 15.61 2.28 12.78
C LYS A 140 15.69 2.81 11.35
N LEU A 141 15.38 1.94 10.39
CA LEU A 141 15.40 2.27 8.96
C LEU A 141 14.10 2.91 8.51
N THR A 142 14.19 3.90 7.63
CA THR A 142 13.04 4.52 6.94
C THR A 142 12.61 3.69 5.72
N ALA A 143 11.47 4.02 5.12
CA ALA A 143 11.04 3.41 3.86
C ALA A 143 12.10 3.60 2.75
N GLU A 144 12.67 4.80 2.66
CA GLU A 144 13.76 5.11 1.74
C GLU A 144 14.99 4.22 1.98
N ASN A 145 15.44 4.10 3.23
CA ASN A 145 16.59 3.25 3.54
C ASN A 145 16.33 1.79 3.13
N VAL A 146 15.12 1.28 3.43
CA VAL A 146 14.72 -0.09 3.09
C VAL A 146 14.72 -0.32 1.58
N LEU A 147 14.12 0.56 0.78
CA LEU A 147 14.09 0.39 -0.68
C LEU A 147 15.50 0.45 -1.30
N LYS A 148 16.34 1.40 -0.87
CA LYS A 148 17.74 1.49 -1.32
C LYS A 148 18.52 0.23 -0.96
N LEU A 149 18.35 -0.31 0.25
CA LEU A 149 19.01 -1.54 0.67
C LEU A 149 18.50 -2.76 -0.11
N LEU A 150 17.20 -2.88 -0.36
CA LEU A 150 16.60 -3.99 -1.13
C LEU A 150 16.98 -3.99 -2.61
N ASN A 151 17.41 -2.85 -3.16
CA ASN A 151 17.77 -2.68 -4.58
C ASN A 151 18.67 -3.80 -5.14
N ASN A 152 19.65 -4.26 -4.35
CA ASN A 152 20.57 -5.32 -4.75
C ASN A 152 19.89 -6.68 -4.92
N GLY A 153 18.84 -6.96 -4.13
CA GLY A 153 18.05 -8.20 -4.21
C GLY A 153 16.93 -8.18 -5.25
N LEU A 154 16.55 -6.99 -5.75
CA LEU A 154 15.52 -6.83 -6.78
C LEU A 154 16.06 -7.16 -8.17
N SER A 155 15.24 -7.79 -9.01
CA SER A 155 15.51 -8.05 -10.42
C SER A 155 15.55 -6.74 -11.20
N ASP A 156 16.33 -6.66 -12.27
CA ASP A 156 16.45 -5.43 -13.07
C ASP A 156 15.16 -5.10 -13.85
N ARG A 157 14.17 -6.01 -13.83
CA ARG A 157 12.84 -5.81 -14.43
C ARG A 157 11.84 -5.21 -13.45
N ASN A 158 12.15 -5.16 -12.15
CA ASN A 158 11.26 -4.65 -11.12
C ASN A 158 10.83 -3.21 -11.43
N LEU A 159 9.56 -2.89 -11.13
CA LEU A 159 8.95 -1.62 -11.48
C LEU A 159 9.64 -0.42 -10.80
N ILE A 160 10.04 -0.57 -9.52
CA ILE A 160 10.71 0.50 -8.77
C ILE A 160 12.02 0.87 -9.46
N LYS A 161 12.83 -0.11 -9.84
CA LYS A 161 14.08 0.15 -10.58
C LYS A 161 13.84 0.86 -11.91
N ARG A 162 12.77 0.51 -12.62
CA ARG A 162 12.45 1.10 -13.93
C ARG A 162 11.97 2.55 -13.82
N LEU A 163 11.25 2.89 -12.75
CA LEU A 163 10.69 4.23 -12.56
C LEU A 163 11.62 5.15 -11.76
N PHE A 164 12.43 4.60 -10.86
CA PHE A 164 13.22 5.33 -9.86
C PHE A 164 14.70 4.91 -9.84
N GLU A 165 15.28 4.58 -10.99
CA GLU A 165 16.66 4.07 -11.11
C GLU A 165 17.68 4.96 -10.37
N ASN A 166 17.56 6.27 -10.52
CA ASN A 166 18.47 7.22 -9.89
C ASN A 166 18.27 7.24 -8.37
N GLN A 167 17.03 7.37 -7.91
CA GLN A 167 16.71 7.47 -6.48
C GLN A 167 17.08 6.21 -5.70
N ILE A 168 16.93 5.03 -6.31
CA ILE A 168 17.22 3.76 -5.65
C ILE A 168 18.71 3.38 -5.71
N SER A 169 19.47 3.89 -6.69
CA SER A 169 20.86 3.49 -6.93
C SER A 169 21.89 4.56 -6.55
N GLN A 170 21.47 5.82 -6.40
CA GLN A 170 22.33 6.94 -6.05
C GLN A 170 21.97 7.47 -4.67
N ASN A 171 22.92 8.20 -4.08
CA ASN A 171 22.72 8.86 -2.80
C ASN A 171 21.97 10.19 -2.93
N ILE A 172 20.77 10.13 -3.52
CA ILE A 172 19.85 11.27 -3.65
C ILE A 172 18.55 10.97 -2.90
N PRO A 173 17.76 11.99 -2.50
CA PRO A 173 16.49 11.77 -1.82
C PRO A 173 15.53 10.88 -2.63
N PHE A 174 14.79 10.01 -1.95
CA PHE A 174 13.76 9.17 -2.56
C PHE A 174 12.38 9.42 -1.89
N PRO A 175 11.77 10.60 -2.11
CA PRO A 175 10.55 11.00 -1.42
C PRO A 175 9.34 10.09 -1.69
N GLU A 176 9.29 9.42 -2.86
CA GLU A 176 8.22 8.49 -3.21
C GLU A 176 8.28 7.18 -2.41
N ALA A 177 9.37 6.89 -1.70
CA ALA A 177 9.52 5.65 -0.94
C ALA A 177 8.42 5.45 0.11
N GLU A 178 7.99 6.53 0.76
CA GLU A 178 6.90 6.53 1.76
C GLU A 178 5.52 6.26 1.12
N ALA A 179 5.38 6.49 -0.19
CA ALA A 179 4.16 6.17 -0.93
C ALA A 179 4.20 4.73 -1.50
N ILE A 180 5.39 4.20 -1.79
CA ILE A 180 5.59 2.83 -2.27
C ILE A 180 5.44 1.83 -1.11
N ILE A 181 6.08 2.08 0.04
CA ILE A 181 5.93 1.25 1.24
C ILE A 181 4.78 1.80 2.07
N TRP A 182 3.63 1.11 2.03
CA TRP A 182 2.42 1.54 2.75
C TRP A 182 2.56 1.36 4.26
N GLU A 183 3.22 0.29 4.69
CA GLU A 183 3.54 0.05 6.10
C GLU A 183 4.95 -0.50 6.24
N LEU A 184 5.68 -0.02 7.24
CA LEU A 184 6.98 -0.55 7.65
C LEU A 184 7.00 -0.75 9.16
N THR A 185 7.08 -1.99 9.60
CA THR A 185 7.02 -2.35 11.02
C THR A 185 8.29 -3.10 11.45
N THR A 186 8.73 -2.83 12.68
CA THR A 186 9.83 -3.54 13.35
C THR A 186 9.68 -3.40 14.87
N GLU A 187 10.17 -4.39 15.60
CA GLU A 187 10.25 -4.37 17.08
C GLU A 187 11.69 -4.22 17.59
N ASP A 188 12.69 -4.47 16.74
CA ASP A 188 14.08 -4.60 17.16
C ASP A 188 15.08 -3.87 16.25
N ASP A 189 14.59 -3.14 15.25
CA ASP A 189 15.35 -2.41 14.23
C ASP A 189 16.22 -3.31 13.32
N ILE A 190 15.98 -4.63 13.33
CA ILE A 190 16.70 -5.62 12.52
C ILE A 190 15.73 -6.42 11.65
N ASN A 191 14.63 -6.88 12.24
CA ASN A 191 13.61 -7.68 11.60
C ASN A 191 12.44 -6.77 11.22
N TYR A 192 12.14 -6.72 9.93
CA TYR A 192 11.14 -5.83 9.38
C TYR A 192 10.06 -6.60 8.62
N ASN A 193 8.87 -6.04 8.63
CA ASN A 193 7.82 -6.36 7.67
C ASN A 193 7.50 -5.07 6.91
N LEU A 194 7.48 -5.15 5.58
CA LEU A 194 6.90 -4.09 4.75
C LEU A 194 5.64 -4.59 4.06
N VAL A 195 4.68 -3.69 3.90
CA VAL A 195 3.46 -3.89 3.09
C VAL A 195 3.50 -2.92 1.92
N THR A 196 3.24 -3.42 0.72
CA THR A 196 3.20 -2.63 -0.52
C THR A 196 2.26 -3.28 -1.53
N SER A 197 2.02 -2.65 -2.69
CA SER A 197 1.30 -3.27 -3.81
C SER A 197 2.11 -4.44 -4.39
N GLU A 198 1.41 -5.51 -4.80
CA GLU A 198 2.02 -6.60 -5.59
C GLU A 198 2.66 -6.09 -6.90
N ASN A 199 2.18 -4.95 -7.42
CA ASN A 199 2.74 -4.29 -8.61
C ASN A 199 4.12 -3.66 -8.34
N TRP A 200 4.42 -3.27 -7.09
CA TRP A 200 5.70 -2.69 -6.70
C TRP A 200 6.75 -3.75 -6.42
N ILE A 201 6.40 -4.76 -5.63
CA ILE A 201 7.28 -5.86 -5.27
C ILE A 201 6.44 -7.15 -5.20
N ASN A 202 6.83 -8.17 -5.96
CA ASN A 202 6.31 -9.53 -5.82
C ASN A 202 7.45 -10.55 -5.74
N LYS A 203 7.11 -11.83 -5.67
CA LYS A 203 8.09 -12.90 -5.52
C LYS A 203 9.00 -13.05 -6.74
N GLU A 204 8.45 -12.81 -7.93
CA GLU A 204 9.14 -12.88 -9.21
C GLU A 204 10.13 -11.71 -9.40
N ASP A 205 9.95 -10.63 -8.65
CA ASP A 205 10.86 -9.50 -8.62
C ASP A 205 12.14 -9.74 -7.81
N ILE A 206 12.24 -10.81 -7.03
CA ILE A 206 13.43 -11.10 -6.22
C ILE A 206 14.41 -11.99 -7.00
N LYS A 207 15.64 -11.50 -7.21
CA LYS A 207 16.72 -12.29 -7.81
C LYS A 207 17.60 -12.98 -6.76
N GLU A 208 17.76 -12.38 -5.58
CA GLU A 208 18.59 -12.90 -4.50
C GLU A 208 17.90 -12.69 -3.15
N TYR A 209 17.84 -13.73 -2.33
CA TYR A 209 17.21 -13.69 -1.00
C TYR A 209 18.19 -13.37 0.13
N GLU A 210 19.49 -13.50 -0.10
CA GLU A 210 20.55 -13.14 0.83
C GLU A 210 21.64 -12.41 0.06
N PHE A 211 21.94 -11.18 0.47
CA PHE A 211 22.90 -10.31 -0.21
C PHE A 211 23.41 -9.23 0.74
N GLU A 212 24.47 -8.54 0.33
CA GLU A 212 25.00 -7.36 1.02
C GLU A 212 24.60 -6.10 0.26
N SER A 213 24.33 -5.02 1.00
CA SER A 213 24.06 -3.70 0.43
C SER A 213 24.65 -2.62 1.31
N VAL A 214 24.86 -1.44 0.73
CA VAL A 214 25.45 -0.29 1.39
C VAL A 214 24.38 0.78 1.50
N LEU A 215 24.14 1.24 2.72
CA LEU A 215 23.37 2.45 2.96
C LEU A 215 24.32 3.64 3.00
N GLU A 216 24.20 4.56 2.04
CA GLU A 216 24.95 5.81 2.02
C GLU A 216 24.21 6.88 2.84
N ASP A 217 24.95 7.71 3.57
CA ASP A 217 24.38 8.85 4.28
C ASP A 217 24.06 9.92 3.25
N ILE A 218 22.80 10.35 3.15
CA ILE A 218 22.38 11.39 2.19
C ILE A 218 23.15 12.67 2.51
N GLU A 219 23.93 13.17 1.56
CA GLU A 219 24.52 14.50 1.68
C GLU A 219 23.37 15.52 1.70
N GLU A 220 23.01 16.02 2.88
CA GLU A 220 22.16 17.22 2.96
C GLU A 220 22.93 18.35 2.28
N GLU A 221 22.40 18.88 1.17
CA GLU A 221 22.92 20.13 0.59
C GLU A 221 22.85 21.22 1.68
N ALA A 222 24.03 21.69 2.11
CA ALA A 222 24.23 22.69 3.15
C ALA A 222 23.77 24.11 2.73
#